data_AF-T1AYL9-F1
#
_entry.id   AF-T1AYL9-F1
#
_cell.length_a   1.000
_cell.length_b   1.000
_cell.length_c   1.000
_cell.angle_alpha   90.00
_cell.angle_beta   90.00
_cell.angle_gamma   90.00
#
_symmetry.space_group_name_H-M   'P 1'
#
loop_
_entity.id
_entity.type
_entity.pdbx_description
1 polymer ?
#
loop_
_entity_poly.entity_id
_entity_poly.type
_entity_poly.pdbx_seq_one_letter_code
_entity_poly.pdbx_strand_id
1 'polypeptide(L)'
;NVLVNLLGKPPSMLFSEFEGNYDLSHLKGSGDVKYHKGFSADLRTPAGNVHAVLAFNPSHLEVVNPVVEGSVRARQERRNDVKGEHVLPVLVHGDAAFAGQGVVMETLQLS
;
A
#
# COMPACT_ATOMS: atom_id res chain seq x y z
N ASN A 1 2.02 -0.64 -12.99
CA ASN A 1 2.59 0.72 -13.18
C ASN A 1 3.29 1.17 -11.89
N VAL A 2 2.57 1.50 -10.80
CA VAL A 2 3.17 1.93 -9.52
C VAL A 2 4.26 0.99 -8.99
N LEU A 3 3.97 -0.32 -8.89
CA LEU A 3 4.93 -1.31 -8.38
C LEU A 3 6.28 -1.30 -9.13
N VAL A 4 6.24 -1.27 -10.47
CA VAL A 4 7.44 -1.40 -11.31
C VAL A 4 8.12 -0.05 -11.51
N ASN A 5 7.35 0.97 -11.90
CA ASN A 5 7.90 2.25 -12.35
C ASN A 5 8.21 3.21 -11.21
N LEU A 6 7.56 3.06 -10.04
CA LEU A 6 7.80 3.91 -8.87
C LEU A 6 8.53 3.15 -7.77
N LEU A 7 8.02 1.99 -7.38
CA LEU A 7 8.57 1.23 -6.24
C LEU A 7 9.71 0.28 -6.61
N GLY A 8 10.06 0.18 -7.89
CA GLY A 8 11.21 -0.60 -8.35
C GLY A 8 11.05 -2.11 -8.21
N LYS A 9 9.83 -2.64 -8.11
CA LYS A 9 9.59 -4.08 -8.16
C LYS A 9 10.14 -4.62 -9.49
N PRO A 10 11.03 -5.63 -9.48
CA PRO A 10 11.60 -6.17 -10.70
C PRO A 10 10.49 -6.68 -11.65
N PRO A 11 10.48 -6.30 -12.94
CA PRO A 11 9.49 -6.79 -13.89
C PRO A 11 9.45 -8.31 -13.98
N SER A 12 10.60 -8.98 -13.86
CA SER A 12 10.71 -10.45 -13.84
C SER A 12 9.90 -11.08 -12.71
N MET A 13 9.93 -10.48 -11.52
CA MET A 13 9.14 -10.92 -10.38
C MET A 13 7.63 -10.75 -10.65
N LEU A 14 7.24 -9.63 -11.28
CA LEU A 14 5.85 -9.43 -11.69
C LEU A 14 5.42 -10.49 -12.72
N PHE A 15 6.22 -10.73 -13.76
CA PHE A 15 5.91 -11.75 -14.78
C PHE A 15 5.81 -13.16 -14.20
N SER A 16 6.68 -13.52 -13.26
CA SER A 16 6.58 -14.80 -12.54
C SER A 16 5.23 -14.94 -11.80
N GLU A 17 4.71 -13.85 -11.22
CA GLU A 17 3.37 -13.83 -10.60
C GLU A 17 2.23 -13.92 -11.63
N PHE A 18 2.45 -13.48 -12.88
CA PHE A 18 1.49 -13.66 -13.97
C PHE A 18 1.41 -15.11 -14.44
N GLU A 19 2.54 -15.81 -14.46
CA GLU A 19 2.66 -17.20 -14.89
C GLU A 19 2.19 -18.21 -13.82
N GLY A 20 1.91 -17.75 -12.60
CA GLY A 20 1.53 -18.63 -11.49
C GLY A 20 2.69 -19.43 -10.92
N ASN A 21 3.92 -19.02 -11.24
CA ASN A 21 5.14 -19.60 -10.72
C ASN A 21 5.36 -19.11 -9.29
N TYR A 22 4.67 -19.75 -8.35
CA TYR A 22 4.91 -19.57 -6.93
C TYR A 22 5.97 -20.57 -6.47
N ASP A 23 6.97 -20.08 -5.75
CA ASP A 23 7.87 -20.95 -5.03
C ASP A 23 7.10 -21.62 -3.88
N LEU A 24 6.63 -22.84 -4.12
CA LEU A 24 5.87 -23.66 -3.17
C LEU A 24 6.67 -23.94 -1.88
N SER A 25 7.99 -23.84 -1.91
CA SER A 25 8.84 -24.02 -0.73
C SER A 25 8.85 -22.80 0.20
N HIS A 26 8.56 -21.61 -0.34
CA HIS A 26 8.50 -20.35 0.40
C HIS A 26 7.09 -19.80 0.61
N LEU A 27 6.06 -20.48 0.07
CA LEU A 27 4.66 -20.09 0.17
C LEU A 27 4.14 -20.30 1.59
N LYS A 28 4.18 -19.23 2.41
CA LYS A 28 3.48 -19.18 3.69
C LYS A 28 2.07 -18.62 3.48
N GLY A 29 1.07 -19.49 3.40
CA GLY A 29 -0.35 -19.13 3.27
C GLY A 29 -0.96 -19.47 1.90
N SER A 30 -2.23 -19.11 1.69
CA SER A 30 -2.96 -19.39 0.44
C SER A 30 -2.56 -18.48 -0.72
N GLY A 31 -1.79 -17.41 -0.46
CA GLY A 31 -1.49 -16.36 -1.42
C GLY A 31 -2.68 -15.44 -1.70
N ASP A 32 -2.48 -14.48 -2.60
CA ASP A 32 -3.50 -13.56 -3.12
C ASP A 32 -3.17 -13.19 -4.57
N VAL A 33 -4.12 -12.62 -5.31
CA VAL A 33 -3.90 -12.19 -6.70
C VAL A 33 -2.85 -11.08 -6.76
N LYS A 34 -2.10 -11.06 -7.87
CA LYS A 34 -0.96 -10.15 -8.09
C LYS A 34 -1.22 -8.67 -7.83
N TYR A 35 -2.45 -8.18 -8.07
CA TYR A 35 -2.81 -6.77 -7.88
C TYR A 35 -3.13 -6.40 -6.43
N HIS A 36 -3.22 -7.38 -5.53
CA HIS A 36 -3.41 -7.16 -4.09
C HIS A 36 -2.09 -7.14 -3.31
N LYS A 37 -0.96 -7.43 -3.98
CA LYS A 37 0.34 -7.53 -3.32
C LYS A 37 0.92 -6.15 -3.03
N GLY A 38 1.12 -5.89 -1.75
CA GLY A 38 1.88 -4.74 -1.27
C GLY A 38 3.37 -4.86 -1.62
N PHE A 39 4.09 -3.76 -1.40
CA PHE A 39 5.53 -3.69 -1.63
C PHE A 39 6.14 -2.57 -0.78
N SER A 40 7.41 -2.68 -0.43
CA SER A 40 8.13 -1.62 0.29
C SER A 40 9.50 -1.39 -0.32
N ALA A 41 9.88 -0.13 -0.48
CA ALA A 41 11.18 0.24 -1.02
C ALA A 41 11.62 1.61 -0.47
N ASP A 42 12.93 1.81 -0.39
CA ASP A 42 13.51 3.15 -0.14
C ASP A 42 13.73 3.86 -1.48
N LEU A 43 13.05 4.99 -1.66
CA LEU A 43 13.15 5.83 -2.85
C LEU A 43 14.16 6.94 -2.61
N ARG A 44 15.09 7.14 -3.53
CA ARG A 44 16.02 8.27 -3.49
C ARG A 44 15.34 9.53 -4.01
N THR A 45 15.34 10.58 -3.21
CA THR A 45 14.90 11.92 -3.61
C THR A 45 16.05 12.92 -3.47
N PRO A 46 16.00 14.12 -4.11
CA PRO A 46 17.01 15.15 -3.93
C PRO A 46 17.20 15.58 -2.46
N ALA A 47 16.16 15.44 -1.63
CA ALA A 47 16.18 15.80 -0.21
C ALA A 47 16.56 14.64 0.73
N GLY A 48 16.87 13.47 0.17
CA GLY A 48 17.21 12.26 0.94
C GLY A 48 16.32 11.06 0.59
N ASN A 49 16.52 9.96 1.32
CA ASN A 49 15.76 8.74 1.09
C ASN A 49 14.38 8.82 1.75
N VAL A 50 13.35 8.36 1.04
CA VAL A 50 11.98 8.22 1.52
C VAL A 50 11.60 6.76 1.51
N HIS A 51 11.17 6.22 2.66
CA HIS A 51 10.65 4.87 2.74
C HIS A 51 9.20 4.83 2.25
N ALA A 52 8.95 4.18 1.11
CA ALA A 52 7.63 4.03 0.52
C ALA A 52 7.08 2.63 0.76
N VAL A 53 5.81 2.55 1.17
CA VAL A 53 5.10 1.30 1.40
C VAL A 53 3.75 1.35 0.68
N LEU A 54 3.51 0.36 -0.19
CA LEU A 54 2.21 0.06 -0.75
C LEU A 54 1.56 -1.04 0.10
N ALA A 55 0.38 -0.76 0.63
CA ALA A 55 -0.37 -1.72 1.44
C ALA A 55 -0.87 -2.90 0.59
N PHE A 56 -1.06 -4.04 1.25
CA PHE A 56 -1.86 -5.14 0.70
C PHE A 56 -3.34 -4.79 0.85
N ASN A 57 -4.17 -5.12 -0.14
CA ASN A 57 -5.59 -4.81 -0.12
C ASN A 57 -6.41 -5.90 -0.82
N PRO A 58 -7.59 -6.27 -0.32
CA PRO A 58 -8.50 -7.17 -1.02
C PRO A 58 -9.19 -6.46 -2.19
N SER A 59 -10.00 -7.22 -2.95
CA SER A 59 -10.84 -6.65 -4.03
C SER A 59 -12.00 -5.79 -3.53
N HIS A 60 -12.33 -5.86 -2.24
CA HIS A 60 -13.36 -4.98 -1.65
C HIS A 60 -12.78 -3.56 -1.59
N LEU A 61 -13.24 -2.71 -2.51
CA LEU A 61 -12.68 -1.38 -2.72
C LEU A 61 -12.83 -0.50 -1.47
N GLU A 62 -11.93 0.45 -1.30
CA GLU A 62 -11.90 1.45 -0.22
C GLU A 62 -11.68 0.92 1.21
N VAL A 63 -11.89 -0.37 1.48
CA VAL A 63 -11.73 -0.96 2.83
C VAL A 63 -10.30 -0.85 3.37
N VAL A 64 -9.31 -0.67 2.49
CA VAL A 64 -7.91 -0.49 2.87
C VAL A 64 -7.61 0.91 3.40
N ASN A 65 -8.44 1.91 3.13
CA ASN A 65 -8.20 3.29 3.53
C ASN A 65 -7.98 3.45 5.04
N PRO A 66 -8.91 3.01 5.92
CA PRO A 66 -8.70 3.14 7.36
C PRO A 66 -7.55 2.25 7.86
N VAL A 67 -7.23 1.16 7.15
CA VAL A 67 -6.07 0.30 7.46
C VAL A 67 -4.77 1.05 7.22
N VAL A 68 -4.66 1.79 6.11
CA VAL A 68 -3.50 2.65 5.82
C VAL A 68 -3.39 3.77 6.84
N GLU A 69 -4.49 4.47 7.14
CA GLU A 69 -4.50 5.53 8.15
C GLU A 69 -4.03 5.03 9.52
N GLY A 70 -4.56 3.90 10.00
CA GLY A 70 -4.09 3.28 11.24
C GLY A 70 -2.61 2.89 11.19
N SER A 71 -2.14 2.38 10.04
CA SER A 71 -0.73 2.02 9.83
C SER A 71 0.20 3.23 9.83
N VAL A 72 -0.26 4.36 9.30
CA VAL A 72 0.46 5.64 9.35
C VAL A 72 0.46 6.20 10.77
N ARG A 73 -0.69 6.20 11.45
CA ARG A 73 -0.79 6.65 12.85
C ARG A 73 0.18 5.90 13.75
N ALA A 74 0.25 4.58 13.64
CA ALA A 74 1.20 3.76 14.40
C ALA A 74 2.68 4.12 14.11
N ARG A 75 3.00 4.44 12.85
CA ARG A 75 4.35 4.89 12.47
C ARG A 75 4.67 6.29 12.99
N GLN A 76 3.70 7.20 12.98
CA GLN A 76 3.85 8.53 13.55
C GLN A 76 4.13 8.44 15.04
N GLU A 77 3.33 7.66 15.78
CA GLU A 77 3.52 7.41 17.21
C GLU A 77 4.91 6.86 17.51
N ARG A 78 5.33 5.80 16.79
CA ARG A 78 6.66 5.20 16.96
C ARG A 78 7.81 6.18 16.68
N ARG A 79 7.60 7.19 15.85
CA ARG A 79 8.59 8.21 15.49
C ARG A 79 8.49 9.48 16.33
N ASN A 80 7.57 9.53 17.30
CA ASN A 80 7.21 10.76 18.02
C ASN A 80 6.82 11.91 17.07
N ASP A 81 6.24 11.58 15.92
CA ASP A 81 5.80 12.52 14.89
C ASP A 81 4.39 13.03 15.23
N VAL A 82 4.29 13.80 16.31
CA VAL A 82 3.01 14.27 16.86
C VAL A 82 2.24 15.14 15.87
N LYS A 83 2.95 15.84 14.98
CA LYS A 83 2.38 16.76 14.00
C LYS A 83 2.14 16.12 12.62
N GLY A 84 2.58 14.88 12.40
CA GLY A 84 2.46 14.20 11.10
C GLY A 84 3.37 14.77 10.01
N GLU A 85 4.52 15.32 10.38
CA GLU A 85 5.47 15.98 9.47
C GLU A 85 6.42 14.98 8.77
N HIS A 86 6.48 13.73 9.23
CA HIS A 86 7.45 12.73 8.76
C HIS A 86 6.82 11.49 8.12
N VAL A 87 5.54 11.22 8.38
CA VAL A 87 4.83 10.07 7.79
C VAL A 87 3.51 10.52 7.18
N LEU A 88 3.40 10.38 5.87
CA LEU A 88 2.27 10.83 5.06
C LEU A 88 1.47 9.63 4.52
N PRO A 89 0.15 9.53 4.75
CA PRO A 89 -0.72 8.61 4.02
C PRO A 89 -1.01 9.15 2.62
N VAL A 90 -1.04 8.25 1.63
CA VAL A 90 -1.51 8.55 0.27
C VAL A 90 -2.53 7.49 -0.11
N LEU A 91 -3.77 7.91 -0.29
CA LEU A 91 -4.90 7.06 -0.66
C LEU A 91 -5.26 7.30 -2.13
N VAL A 92 -5.43 6.22 -2.90
CA VAL A 92 -5.75 6.27 -4.34
C VAL A 92 -7.07 5.56 -4.56
N HIS A 93 -8.00 6.24 -5.21
CA HIS A 93 -9.40 5.80 -5.30
C HIS A 93 -9.84 5.65 -6.76
N GLY A 94 -10.82 4.76 -6.97
CA GLY A 94 -11.66 4.81 -8.17
C GLY A 94 -12.81 5.79 -7.93
N ASP A 95 -13.21 6.54 -8.96
CA ASP A 95 -14.27 7.55 -8.91
C ASP A 95 -15.60 6.98 -8.38
N ALA A 96 -16.06 5.85 -8.91
CA ALA A 96 -17.30 5.22 -8.48
C ALA A 96 -17.23 4.67 -7.05
N ALA A 97 -16.08 4.10 -6.66
CA ALA A 97 -15.89 3.51 -5.34
C ALA A 97 -15.79 4.60 -4.26
N PHE A 98 -15.07 5.68 -4.55
CA PHE A 98 -14.96 6.85 -3.68
C PHE A 98 -16.32 7.45 -3.33
N ALA A 99 -17.21 7.56 -4.31
CA ALA A 99 -18.55 8.09 -4.12
C ALA A 99 -19.53 7.10 -3.46
N GLY A 100 -19.33 5.78 -3.67
CA GLY A 100 -20.32 4.76 -3.33
C GLY A 100 -20.02 3.94 -2.06
N GLN A 101 -18.78 3.93 -1.56
CA GLN A 101 -18.41 3.12 -0.40
C GLN A 101 -18.45 3.97 0.89
N GLY A 102 -19.36 3.62 1.81
CA GLY A 102 -19.53 4.36 3.07
C GLY A 102 -18.27 4.48 3.92
N VAL A 103 -17.38 3.47 3.85
CA VAL A 103 -16.09 3.46 4.57
C VAL A 103 -15.21 4.67 4.21
N VAL A 104 -15.39 5.28 3.04
CA VAL A 104 -14.70 6.51 2.65
C VAL A 104 -15.11 7.67 3.56
N MET A 105 -16.41 7.86 3.75
CA MET A 105 -16.93 8.94 4.61
C MET A 105 -16.64 8.66 6.08
N GLU A 106 -16.68 7.40 6.50
CA GLU A 106 -16.24 6.99 7.84
C GLU A 106 -14.75 7.32 8.07
N THR A 107 -13.90 7.07 7.08
CA THR A 107 -12.46 7.40 7.17
C THR A 107 -12.25 8.92 7.21
N LEU A 108 -12.97 9.69 6.39
CA LEU A 108 -12.89 11.16 6.42
C LEU A 108 -13.31 11.73 7.78
N GLN A 109 -14.28 11.12 8.46
CA GLN A 109 -14.71 11.54 9.80
C GLN A 109 -13.62 11.35 10.88
N LEU A 110 -12.58 10.55 10.62
CA LEU A 110 -11.43 10.36 11.52
C LEU A 110 -10.32 11.41 11.32
N SER A 111 -10.43 12.25 10.27
CA SER A 111 -9.37 13.17 9.83
C SER A 111 -9.32 14.47 10.64
#